data_AF-A0A358U3X6-F1
#
_entry.id   AF-A0A358U3X6-F1
#
_cell.length_a   1.000
_cell.length_b   1.000
_cell.length_c   1.000
_cell.angle_alpha   90.00
_cell.angle_beta   90.00
_cell.angle_gamma   90.00
#
_symmetry.space_group_name_H-M   'P 1'
#
loop_
_entity.id
_entity.type
_entity.pdbx_description
1 polymer ?
#
loop_
_entity_poly.entity_id
_entity_poly.type
_entity_poly.pdbx_seq_one_letter_code
_entity_poly.pdbx_strand_id
1 'polypeptide(L)'
;MGKKNYYVVKQGSKVGIFNNWPECQASVKGFKGAVYKGFETKTEALEWQNHTSEEVLTVQSGNLKTDESRQSMSTVDYEVYTDGSYVNGQYSYGYAFIKDGHVVLESNGVGQDLEAASMRNVAGELAAVQLAVEKAKSLGVRICIYHDYSGISEWVNGNWQAKNKFTQAYVAFMRDNSECYEFKKVTGHSGDRFNDYVDRLAKNALGIKA
;
A
#
# COMPACT_ATOMS: atom_id res chain seq x y z
N MET A 1 -17.89 -32.67 19.37
CA MET A 1 -18.53 -31.91 18.27
C MET A 1 -18.23 -30.44 18.49
N GLY A 2 -17.23 -29.89 17.80
CA GLY A 2 -16.87 -28.48 17.95
C GLY A 2 -17.93 -27.58 17.32
N LYS A 3 -18.27 -26.49 18.01
CA LYS A 3 -19.21 -25.49 17.51
C LYS A 3 -18.48 -24.69 16.43
N LYS A 4 -18.98 -24.73 15.20
CA LYS A 4 -18.50 -23.87 14.11
C LYS A 4 -18.90 -22.44 14.43
N ASN A 5 -17.92 -21.56 14.63
CA ASN A 5 -18.15 -20.16 15.00
C ASN A 5 -17.89 -19.21 13.83
N TYR A 6 -17.21 -19.65 12.77
CA TYR A 6 -16.82 -18.78 11.66
C TYR A 6 -17.43 -19.28 10.36
N TYR A 7 -18.08 -18.40 9.60
CA TYR A 7 -18.73 -18.74 8.35
C TYR A 7 -18.27 -17.79 7.26
N VAL A 8 -17.75 -18.33 6.17
CA VAL A 8 -17.27 -17.54 5.05
C VAL A 8 -18.28 -17.64 3.93
N VAL A 9 -18.73 -16.51 3.42
CA VAL A 9 -19.59 -16.41 2.23
C VAL A 9 -18.74 -15.85 1.10
N LYS A 10 -18.48 -16.68 0.08
CA LYS A 10 -17.80 -16.28 -1.17
C LYS A 10 -18.78 -15.74 -2.20
N GLN A 11 -20.01 -16.24 -2.15
CA GLN A 11 -21.05 -15.83 -3.08
C GLN A 11 -22.38 -15.77 -2.32
N GLY A 12 -23.02 -14.61 -2.32
CA GLY A 12 -24.23 -14.31 -1.56
C GLY A 12 -24.58 -12.84 -1.68
N SER A 13 -25.65 -12.42 -1.01
CA SER A 13 -26.08 -11.02 -0.91
C SER A 13 -25.05 -10.15 -0.18
N LYS A 14 -24.28 -10.75 0.74
CA LYS A 14 -23.10 -10.14 1.38
C LYS A 14 -21.98 -11.17 1.47
N VAL A 15 -20.80 -10.83 0.94
CA VAL A 15 -19.60 -11.68 0.96
C VAL A 15 -18.68 -11.26 2.10
N GLY A 16 -18.01 -12.23 2.74
CA GLY A 16 -17.16 -11.97 3.90
C GLY A 16 -17.17 -13.10 4.94
N ILE A 17 -16.46 -12.88 6.05
CA ILE A 17 -16.42 -13.79 7.20
C ILE A 17 -17.40 -13.31 8.27
N PHE A 18 -18.27 -14.19 8.72
CA PHE A 18 -19.27 -13.97 9.76
C PHE A 18 -18.92 -14.81 10.99
N ASN A 19 -19.09 -14.24 12.18
CA ASN A 19 -18.78 -14.91 13.46
C ASN A 19 -19.99 -15.64 14.08
N ASN A 20 -21.10 -15.75 13.34
CA ASN A 20 -22.28 -16.50 13.73
C ASN A 20 -23.11 -16.92 12.52
N TRP A 21 -23.93 -17.96 12.73
CA TRP A 21 -24.81 -18.50 11.70
C TRP A 21 -25.91 -17.53 11.25
N PRO A 22 -26.61 -16.78 12.14
CA PRO A 22 -27.68 -15.85 11.72
C PRO A 22 -27.23 -14.81 10.69
N GLU A 23 -26.04 -14.22 10.85
CA GLU A 23 -25.50 -13.24 9.90
C GLU A 23 -25.08 -13.89 8.57
N CYS A 24 -24.45 -15.06 8.62
CA CYS A 24 -24.16 -15.84 7.41
C CYS A 24 -25.44 -16.22 6.67
N GLN A 25 -26.46 -16.68 7.41
CA GLN A 25 -27.74 -17.11 6.86
C GLN A 25 -28.46 -15.94 6.20
N ALA A 26 -28.49 -14.75 6.82
CA ALA A 26 -29.05 -13.55 6.22
C ALA A 26 -28.34 -13.18 4.90
N SER A 27 -27.06 -13.51 4.78
CA SER A 27 -26.23 -13.19 3.61
C SER A 27 -26.41 -14.16 2.45
N VAL A 28 -26.85 -15.40 2.70
CA VAL A 28 -27.06 -16.43 1.65
C VAL A 28 -28.54 -16.70 1.36
N LYS A 29 -29.44 -16.41 2.30
CA LYS A 29 -30.87 -16.67 2.19
C LYS A 29 -31.48 -15.81 1.08
N GLY A 30 -32.02 -16.49 0.06
CA GLY A 30 -32.63 -15.86 -1.12
C GLY A 30 -31.68 -15.65 -2.30
N PHE A 31 -30.39 -15.95 -2.16
CA PHE A 31 -29.42 -15.81 -3.25
C PHE A 31 -29.22 -17.16 -3.97
N LYS A 32 -29.59 -17.24 -5.26
CA LYS A 32 -29.36 -18.45 -6.06
C LYS A 32 -27.86 -18.62 -6.35
N GLY A 33 -27.30 -19.77 -5.98
CA GLY A 33 -25.87 -20.07 -6.16
C GLY A 33 -24.98 -19.56 -5.04
N ALA A 34 -25.51 -19.40 -3.82
CA ALA A 34 -24.69 -18.98 -2.70
C ALA A 34 -23.62 -20.03 -2.34
N VAL A 35 -22.38 -19.59 -2.17
CA VAL A 35 -21.22 -20.43 -1.82
C VAL A 35 -20.73 -19.98 -0.44
N TYR A 36 -20.93 -20.83 0.57
CA TYR A 36 -20.52 -20.56 1.93
C TYR A 36 -19.96 -21.81 2.62
N LYS A 37 -19.04 -21.63 3.57
CA LYS A 37 -18.47 -22.72 4.37
C LYS A 37 -18.24 -22.28 5.81
N GLY A 38 -18.58 -23.16 6.76
CA GLY A 38 -18.40 -22.94 8.19
C GLY A 38 -17.15 -23.66 8.73
N PHE A 39 -16.39 -22.97 9.56
CA PHE A 39 -15.12 -23.36 10.16
C PHE A 39 -15.17 -23.23 11.68
N GLU A 40 -14.33 -24.01 12.35
CA GLU A 40 -14.19 -24.00 13.80
C GLU A 40 -13.24 -22.89 14.25
N THR A 41 -12.22 -22.57 13.43
CA THR A 41 -11.26 -21.50 13.70
C THR A 41 -11.35 -20.34 12.69
N LYS A 42 -10.96 -19.15 13.14
CA LYS A 42 -10.87 -17.95 12.29
C LYS A 42 -9.81 -18.12 11.19
N THR A 43 -8.73 -18.84 11.49
CA THR A 43 -7.62 -19.10 10.57
C THR A 43 -8.08 -19.89 9.36
N GLU A 44 -8.77 -21.02 9.57
CA GLU A 44 -9.29 -21.84 8.46
C GLU A 44 -10.30 -21.07 7.60
N ALA A 45 -11.09 -20.18 8.21
CA ALA A 45 -12.01 -19.29 7.51
C ALA A 45 -11.28 -18.29 6.61
N LEU A 46 -10.21 -17.66 7.11
CA LEU A 46 -9.41 -16.70 6.35
C LEU A 46 -8.67 -17.38 5.19
N GLU A 47 -8.07 -18.55 5.44
CA GLU A 47 -7.41 -19.34 4.40
C GLU A 47 -8.39 -19.70 3.28
N TRP A 48 -9.59 -20.17 3.64
CA TRP A 48 -10.58 -20.50 2.63
C TRP A 48 -11.06 -19.28 1.87
N GLN A 49 -11.19 -18.10 2.50
CA GLN A 49 -11.56 -16.87 1.80
C GLN A 49 -10.53 -16.50 0.71
N ASN A 50 -9.23 -16.62 1.01
CA ASN A 50 -8.15 -16.25 0.11
C ASN A 50 -7.90 -17.28 -1.00
N HIS A 51 -8.16 -18.57 -0.75
CA HIS A 51 -7.81 -19.68 -1.64
C HIS A 51 -8.74 -19.85 -2.88
N THR A 52 -9.41 -18.82 -3.37
CA THR A 52 -10.26 -18.89 -4.58
C THR A 52 -10.14 -17.65 -5.45
N SER A 53 -8.93 -17.11 -5.55
CA SER A 53 -8.58 -16.13 -6.60
C SER A 53 -7.34 -16.55 -7.41
N GLU A 54 -6.81 -17.75 -7.17
CA GLU A 54 -5.69 -18.34 -7.93
C GLU A 54 -6.19 -19.52 -8.76
N GLU A 55 -6.93 -19.23 -9.81
CA GLU A 55 -6.97 -20.08 -10.99
C GLU A 55 -7.30 -19.19 -12.18
N VAL A 56 -6.26 -18.69 -12.87
CA VAL A 56 -5.96 -19.12 -14.25
C VAL A 56 -4.63 -18.52 -14.75
N LEU A 57 -3.88 -19.39 -15.44
CA LEU A 57 -2.76 -19.18 -16.36
C LEU A 57 -1.34 -19.33 -15.77
N THR A 58 -0.80 -20.56 -15.69
CA THR A 58 -0.05 -21.33 -16.74
C THR A 58 1.46 -21.13 -16.57
N VAL A 59 2.39 -22.09 -16.60
CA VAL A 59 2.43 -23.55 -16.82
C VAL A 59 3.84 -24.03 -16.41
N GLN A 60 3.90 -25.23 -15.81
CA GLN A 60 4.94 -26.27 -15.97
C GLN A 60 6.43 -25.94 -15.73
N SER A 61 6.98 -26.41 -14.61
CA SER A 61 7.79 -27.64 -14.56
C SER A 61 8.57 -27.81 -13.25
N GLY A 62 8.32 -28.94 -12.58
CA GLY A 62 9.38 -29.88 -12.24
C GLY A 62 10.25 -29.65 -11.00
N ASN A 63 9.89 -30.40 -9.96
CA ASN A 63 10.78 -31.17 -9.08
C ASN A 63 11.64 -30.50 -7.98
N LEU A 64 11.23 -30.87 -6.74
CA LEU A 64 12.02 -31.55 -5.71
C LEU A 64 12.96 -30.75 -4.77
N LYS A 65 12.69 -31.02 -3.48
CA LYS A 65 13.58 -31.05 -2.31
C LYS A 65 13.68 -29.77 -1.48
N THR A 66 13.07 -29.87 -0.30
CA THR A 66 13.75 -29.71 1.00
C THR A 66 15.13 -29.09 0.92
N ASP A 67 15.26 -27.83 1.32
CA ASP A 67 16.17 -27.43 2.40
C ASP A 67 15.95 -25.96 2.76
N GLU A 68 16.37 -25.60 3.97
CA GLU A 68 16.21 -24.31 4.61
C GLU A 68 16.78 -23.13 3.80
N SER A 69 15.95 -22.51 2.97
CA SER A 69 16.15 -21.12 2.60
C SER A 69 14.90 -20.33 2.93
N ARG A 70 14.96 -19.75 4.14
CA ARG A 70 14.31 -18.48 4.47
C ARG A 70 14.49 -17.52 3.28
N GLN A 71 13.53 -17.46 2.37
CA GLN A 71 13.18 -16.15 1.82
C GLN A 71 12.43 -15.44 2.94
N SER A 72 13.24 -14.83 3.81
CA SER A 72 12.87 -13.69 4.62
C SER A 72 12.37 -12.62 3.65
N MET A 73 11.13 -12.78 3.19
CA MET A 73 10.42 -11.76 2.45
C MET A 73 10.10 -10.72 3.51
N SER A 74 10.89 -9.64 3.49
CA SER A 74 10.80 -8.52 4.42
C SER A 74 9.34 -8.25 4.73
N THR A 75 8.91 -8.50 5.97
CA THR A 75 7.53 -8.25 6.38
C THR A 75 7.35 -6.75 6.43
N VAL A 76 6.91 -6.17 5.32
CA VAL A 76 6.45 -4.79 5.28
C VAL A 76 5.30 -4.66 6.26
N ASP A 77 5.43 -3.77 7.23
CA ASP A 77 4.41 -3.53 8.24
C ASP A 77 3.27 -2.64 7.72
N TYR A 78 3.60 -1.72 6.82
CA TYR A 78 2.66 -0.76 6.23
C TYR A 78 2.96 -0.49 4.76
N GLU A 79 1.89 -0.38 3.99
CA GLU A 79 1.91 0.09 2.61
C GLU A 79 1.74 1.60 2.63
N VAL A 80 2.66 2.36 2.03
CA VAL A 80 2.61 3.82 2.05
C VAL A 80 2.41 4.32 0.64
N TYR A 81 1.34 5.07 0.42
CA TYR A 81 1.09 5.78 -0.83
C TYR A 81 1.54 7.22 -0.65
N THR A 82 2.20 7.76 -1.67
CA THR A 82 2.72 9.12 -1.66
C THR A 82 2.33 9.84 -2.95
N ASP A 83 1.95 11.11 -2.83
CA ASP A 83 1.67 11.96 -3.98
C ASP A 83 2.08 13.42 -3.70
N GLY A 84 2.33 14.16 -4.76
CA GLY A 84 2.73 15.56 -4.75
C GLY A 84 1.84 16.40 -5.65
N SER A 85 1.41 17.57 -5.15
CA SER A 85 0.69 18.55 -5.95
C SER A 85 1.45 19.86 -6.03
N TYR A 86 1.12 20.69 -7.01
CA TYR A 86 1.75 21.99 -7.18
C TYR A 86 0.77 23.01 -7.74
N VAL A 87 0.66 24.16 -7.07
CA VAL A 87 -0.19 25.29 -7.50
C VAL A 87 0.45 26.61 -7.13
N ASN A 88 0.31 27.62 -8.00
CA ASN A 88 0.70 29.01 -7.72
C ASN A 88 2.13 29.23 -7.17
N GLY A 89 3.12 28.44 -7.60
CA GLY A 89 4.49 28.59 -7.10
C GLY A 89 4.81 27.74 -5.86
N GLN A 90 3.84 26.99 -5.34
CA GLN A 90 3.97 26.24 -4.11
C GLN A 90 3.64 24.76 -4.35
N TYR A 91 4.49 23.88 -3.83
CA TYR A 91 4.26 22.45 -3.88
C TYR A 91 3.67 21.96 -2.57
N SER A 92 2.92 20.87 -2.61
CA SER A 92 2.42 20.16 -1.45
C SER A 92 2.69 18.68 -1.56
N TYR A 93 2.63 18.02 -0.42
CA TYR A 93 2.84 16.59 -0.29
C TYR A 93 1.64 15.97 0.43
N GLY A 94 1.34 14.73 0.07
CA GLY A 94 0.38 13.89 0.75
C GLY A 94 0.94 12.48 0.88
N TYR A 95 0.81 11.88 2.06
CA TYR A 95 1.10 10.47 2.24
C TYR A 95 0.08 9.79 3.14
N ALA A 96 -0.16 8.52 2.89
CA ALA A 96 -1.03 7.68 3.70
C ALA A 96 -0.37 6.31 3.92
N PHE A 97 -0.40 5.86 5.17
CA PHE A 97 -0.02 4.53 5.61
C PHE A 97 -1.28 3.68 5.66
N ILE A 98 -1.23 2.57 4.94
CA ILE A 98 -2.27 1.59 4.78
C ILE A 98 -1.80 0.32 5.47
N LYS A 99 -2.69 -0.27 6.25
CA LYS A 99 -2.51 -1.59 6.85
C LYS A 99 -3.80 -2.37 6.75
N ASP A 100 -3.72 -3.60 6.25
CA ASP A 100 -4.88 -4.47 6.04
C ASP A 100 -6.01 -3.78 5.23
N GLY A 101 -5.64 -2.96 4.23
CA GLY A 101 -6.58 -2.22 3.39
C GLY A 101 -7.27 -1.03 4.05
N HIS A 102 -6.78 -0.57 5.21
CA HIS A 102 -7.30 0.61 5.91
C HIS A 102 -6.21 1.65 6.13
N VAL A 103 -6.56 2.93 5.95
CA VAL A 103 -5.66 4.04 6.29
C VAL A 103 -5.52 4.10 7.80
N VAL A 104 -4.30 3.87 8.30
CA VAL A 104 -3.97 3.93 9.73
C VAL A 104 -3.35 5.26 10.11
N LEU A 105 -2.66 5.89 9.17
CA LEU A 105 -1.99 7.18 9.37
C LEU A 105 -1.96 7.92 8.05
N GLU A 106 -2.17 9.21 8.10
CA GLU A 106 -2.12 10.08 6.95
C GLU A 106 -1.58 11.43 7.35
N SER A 107 -0.92 12.11 6.42
CA SER A 107 -0.49 13.47 6.61
C SER A 107 -0.39 14.18 5.29
N ASN A 108 -0.60 15.48 5.32
CA ASN A 108 -0.43 16.35 4.17
C ASN A 108 0.09 17.71 4.64
N GLY A 109 0.73 18.42 3.72
CA GLY A 109 1.29 19.71 4.04
C GLY A 109 1.80 20.43 2.80
N VAL A 110 2.14 21.70 3.00
CA VAL A 110 2.64 22.58 1.94
C VAL A 110 4.14 22.75 2.14
N GLY A 111 4.89 22.55 1.08
CA GLY A 111 6.33 22.80 1.04
C GLY A 111 6.63 24.29 0.94
N GLN A 112 7.60 24.75 1.73
CA GLN A 112 8.04 26.15 1.73
C GLN A 112 9.41 26.34 1.05
N ASP A 113 10.12 25.25 0.73
CA ASP A 113 11.43 25.32 0.10
C ASP A 113 11.34 25.79 -1.36
N LEU A 114 11.81 27.01 -1.62
CA LEU A 114 11.82 27.60 -2.97
C LEU A 114 12.70 26.81 -3.96
N GLU A 115 13.80 26.21 -3.49
CA GLU A 115 14.65 25.34 -4.30
C GLU A 115 13.91 24.05 -4.70
N ALA A 116 13.10 23.49 -3.80
CA ALA A 116 12.28 22.33 -4.08
C ALA A 116 11.08 22.71 -4.97
N ALA A 117 10.45 23.87 -4.75
CA ALA A 117 9.32 24.35 -5.56
C ALA A 117 9.64 24.43 -7.07
N SER A 118 10.92 24.61 -7.44
CA SER A 118 11.39 24.56 -8.83
C SER A 118 11.13 23.20 -9.50
N MET A 119 11.03 22.13 -8.71
CA MET A 119 10.69 20.77 -9.16
C MET A 119 9.18 20.49 -9.20
N ARG A 120 8.34 21.49 -8.89
CA ARG A 120 6.87 21.42 -8.96
C ARG A 120 6.31 20.23 -8.17
N ASN A 121 5.45 19.40 -8.77
CA ASN A 121 4.84 18.24 -8.14
C ASN A 121 5.87 17.20 -7.68
N VAL A 122 7.01 17.07 -8.39
CA VAL A 122 8.08 16.13 -8.01
C VAL A 122 8.68 16.49 -6.65
N ALA A 123 8.74 17.77 -6.28
CA ALA A 123 9.17 18.14 -4.93
C ALA A 123 8.18 17.70 -3.85
N GLY A 124 6.88 17.72 -4.17
CA GLY A 124 5.84 17.16 -3.31
C GLY A 124 5.99 15.67 -3.09
N GLU A 125 6.21 14.93 -4.18
CA GLU A 125 6.43 13.49 -4.11
C GLU A 125 7.67 13.13 -3.28
N LEU A 126 8.80 13.79 -3.54
CA LEU A 126 10.03 13.55 -2.79
C LEU A 126 9.88 13.90 -1.30
N ALA A 127 9.22 15.01 -0.99
CA ALA A 127 8.95 15.39 0.39
C ALA A 127 8.01 14.39 1.09
N ALA A 128 6.96 13.92 0.41
CA ALA A 128 6.05 12.90 0.93
C ALA A 128 6.81 11.62 1.31
N VAL A 129 7.71 11.17 0.44
CA VAL A 129 8.54 9.98 0.65
C VAL A 129 9.50 10.16 1.84
N GLN A 130 10.20 11.29 1.92
CA GLN A 130 11.12 11.55 3.04
C GLN A 130 10.41 11.55 4.38
N LEU A 131 9.25 12.22 4.46
CA LEU A 131 8.46 12.29 5.69
C LEU A 131 7.86 10.93 6.06
N ALA A 132 7.42 10.14 5.08
CA ALA A 132 6.97 8.77 5.30
C ALA A 132 8.08 7.91 5.90
N VAL A 133 9.29 7.98 5.35
CA VAL A 133 10.45 7.23 5.84
C VAL A 133 10.85 7.67 7.25
N GLU A 134 10.90 8.98 7.52
CA GLU A 134 11.18 9.51 8.86
C GLU A 134 10.15 9.04 9.89
N LYS A 135 8.87 9.01 9.48
CA LYS A 135 7.79 8.51 10.32
C LYS A 135 7.92 7.00 10.59
N ALA A 136 8.25 6.21 9.56
CA ALA A 136 8.51 4.79 9.70
C ALA A 136 9.69 4.50 10.64
N LYS A 137 10.79 5.26 10.48
CA LYS A 137 11.96 5.19 11.36
C LYS A 137 11.60 5.51 12.81
N SER A 138 10.81 6.56 13.03
CA SER A 138 10.34 6.96 14.37
C SER A 138 9.44 5.90 15.02
N LEU A 139 8.69 5.15 14.22
CA LEU A 139 7.86 4.04 14.68
C LEU A 139 8.63 2.71 14.80
N GLY A 140 9.83 2.63 14.23
CA GLY A 140 10.62 1.39 14.16
C GLY A 140 10.01 0.31 13.27
N VAL A 141 9.31 0.71 12.21
CA VAL A 141 8.57 -0.20 11.31
C VAL A 141 9.12 -0.15 9.90
N ARG A 142 8.91 -1.22 9.12
CA ARG A 142 9.31 -1.26 7.71
C ARG A 142 8.13 -0.93 6.80
N ILE A 143 8.34 -0.04 5.83
CA ILE A 143 7.27 0.41 4.92
C ILE A 143 7.54 0.09 3.45
N CYS A 144 6.48 -0.15 2.68
CA CYS A 144 6.56 -0.29 1.22
C CYS A 144 5.96 0.95 0.58
N ILE A 145 6.78 1.72 -0.11
CA ILE A 145 6.42 3.00 -0.70
C ILE A 145 5.94 2.77 -2.13
N TYR A 146 4.66 3.03 -2.33
CA TYR A 146 3.96 2.99 -3.60
C TYR A 146 4.02 4.36 -4.27
N HIS A 147 4.56 4.36 -5.48
CA HIS A 147 4.71 5.58 -6.28
C HIS A 147 4.55 5.28 -7.78
N ASP A 148 4.09 6.27 -8.53
CA ASP A 148 3.97 6.22 -9.99
C ASP A 148 5.22 6.80 -10.69
N TYR A 149 5.89 7.78 -10.07
CA TYR A 149 7.04 8.44 -10.66
C TYR A 149 8.35 7.65 -10.47
N SER A 150 8.90 7.13 -11.56
CA SER A 150 10.09 6.25 -11.51
C SER A 150 11.37 6.97 -11.04
N GLY A 151 11.43 8.31 -11.13
CA GLY A 151 12.61 9.07 -10.70
C GLY A 151 12.95 8.87 -9.21
N ILE A 152 11.94 8.67 -8.37
CA ILE A 152 12.05 8.48 -6.91
C ILE A 152 12.96 7.31 -6.57
N SER A 153 12.82 6.18 -7.29
CA SER A 153 13.64 4.98 -7.11
C SER A 153 14.95 5.05 -7.93
N GLU A 154 14.90 5.57 -9.15
CA GLU A 154 16.06 5.59 -10.07
C GLU A 154 17.22 6.44 -9.55
N TRP A 155 16.94 7.57 -8.88
CA TRP A 155 17.98 8.39 -8.24
C TRP A 155 18.65 7.66 -7.07
N VAL A 156 17.87 6.97 -6.25
CA VAL A 156 18.38 6.23 -5.08
C VAL A 156 19.24 5.05 -5.52
N ASN A 157 18.76 4.31 -6.52
CA ASN A 157 19.46 3.18 -7.14
C ASN A 157 20.75 3.60 -7.88
N GLY A 158 20.89 4.89 -8.20
CA GLY A 158 22.05 5.42 -8.93
C GLY A 158 21.96 5.30 -10.44
N ASN A 159 20.80 4.89 -10.98
CA ASN A 159 20.54 4.86 -12.42
C ASN A 159 20.44 6.28 -12.99
N TRP A 160 19.91 7.22 -12.21
CA TRP A 160 19.77 8.62 -12.61
C TRP A 160 20.70 9.53 -11.79
N GLN A 161 21.30 10.52 -12.44
CA GLN A 161 22.19 11.46 -11.78
C GLN A 161 21.40 12.59 -11.09
N ALA A 162 21.53 12.70 -9.77
CA ALA A 162 20.99 13.81 -8.99
C ALA A 162 21.82 15.08 -9.22
N LYS A 163 21.32 16.01 -10.05
CA LYS A 163 22.02 17.26 -10.39
C LYS A 163 21.75 18.40 -9.39
N ASN A 164 20.61 18.37 -8.71
CA ASN A 164 20.20 19.43 -7.79
C ASN A 164 20.58 19.07 -6.35
N LYS A 165 20.92 20.06 -5.52
CA LYS A 165 21.20 19.87 -4.10
C LYS A 165 20.07 19.14 -3.37
N PHE A 166 18.82 19.48 -3.71
CA PHE A 166 17.63 18.82 -3.17
C PHE A 166 17.59 17.31 -3.50
N THR A 167 17.77 16.95 -4.78
CA THR A 167 17.82 15.54 -5.20
C THR A 167 19.01 14.78 -4.61
N GLN A 168 20.15 15.45 -4.40
CA GLN A 168 21.32 14.83 -3.77
C GLN A 168 21.09 14.58 -2.28
N ALA A 169 20.50 15.54 -1.57
CA ALA A 169 20.10 15.38 -0.17
C ALA A 169 19.06 14.27 0.00
N TYR A 170 18.08 14.20 -0.91
CA TYR A 170 17.10 13.11 -0.96
C TYR A 170 17.78 11.74 -1.12
N VAL A 171 18.67 11.58 -2.11
CA VAL A 171 19.39 10.31 -2.34
C VAL A 171 20.22 9.90 -1.12
N ALA A 172 20.93 10.85 -0.51
CA ALA A 172 21.72 10.59 0.69
C ALA A 172 20.83 10.13 1.85
N PHE A 173 19.73 10.83 2.11
CA PHE A 173 18.75 10.49 3.14
C PHE A 173 18.14 9.10 2.92
N MET A 174 17.73 8.79 1.69
CA MET A 174 17.13 7.50 1.37
C MET A 174 18.15 6.38 1.53
N ARG A 175 19.38 6.54 1.05
CA ARG A 175 20.43 5.51 1.22
C ARG A 175 20.74 5.21 2.68
N ASP A 176 20.81 6.24 3.52
CA ASP A 176 20.98 6.11 4.98
C ASP A 176 19.84 5.31 5.64
N ASN A 177 18.64 5.36 5.05
CA ASN A 177 17.44 4.74 5.59
C ASN A 177 16.96 3.52 4.77
N SER A 178 17.81 2.97 3.91
CA SER A 178 17.47 1.88 2.97
C SER A 178 17.01 0.57 3.64
N GLU A 179 17.25 0.41 4.94
CA GLU A 179 16.81 -0.76 5.71
C GLU A 179 15.32 -0.67 6.14
N CYS A 180 14.75 0.53 6.25
CA CYS A 180 13.39 0.73 6.77
C CYS A 180 12.32 0.93 5.69
N TYR A 181 12.69 0.98 4.41
CA TYR A 181 11.74 1.10 3.32
C TYR A 181 12.07 0.19 2.14
N GLU A 182 11.09 -0.01 1.28
CA GLU A 182 11.26 -0.55 -0.06
C GLU A 182 10.38 0.20 -1.05
N PHE A 183 10.84 0.34 -2.30
CA PHE A 183 10.06 0.98 -3.35
C PHE A 183 9.29 -0.06 -4.15
N LYS A 184 8.02 0.23 -4.40
CA LYS A 184 7.18 -0.54 -5.30
C LYS A 184 6.53 0.40 -6.29
N LYS A 185 6.99 0.32 -7.53
CA LYS A 185 6.40 1.07 -8.63
C LYS A 185 5.00 0.53 -8.93
N VAL A 186 4.02 1.42 -8.94
CA VAL A 186 2.67 1.12 -9.44
C VAL A 186 2.44 1.81 -10.77
N THR A 187 1.62 1.18 -11.61
CA THR A 187 1.24 1.77 -12.89
C THR A 187 0.25 2.90 -12.61
N GLY A 188 0.57 4.12 -13.04
CA GLY A 188 -0.41 5.22 -13.03
C GLY A 188 -1.69 4.78 -13.74
N HIS A 189 -2.86 5.04 -13.12
CA HIS A 189 -4.20 4.60 -13.53
C HIS A 189 -4.60 3.15 -13.20
N SER A 190 -4.00 2.49 -12.21
CA SER A 190 -4.48 1.18 -11.73
C SER A 190 -5.87 1.19 -11.05
N GLY A 191 -6.55 2.33 -10.95
CA GLY A 191 -7.81 2.44 -10.21
C GLY A 191 -7.64 2.21 -8.71
N ASP A 192 -6.41 2.40 -8.21
CA ASP A 192 -6.06 2.21 -6.81
C ASP A 192 -6.65 3.36 -5.98
N ARG A 193 -7.59 3.00 -5.10
CA ARG A 193 -8.36 3.95 -4.30
C ARG A 193 -7.46 4.77 -3.38
N PHE A 194 -6.32 4.21 -2.97
CA PHE A 194 -5.38 4.90 -2.09
C PHE A 194 -4.53 5.92 -2.83
N ASN A 195 -4.26 5.70 -4.12
CA ASN A 195 -3.58 6.70 -4.94
C ASN A 195 -4.46 7.95 -5.12
N ASP A 196 -5.75 7.77 -5.45
CA ASP A 196 -6.72 8.88 -5.50
C ASP A 196 -6.88 9.58 -4.14
N TYR A 197 -6.77 8.80 -3.05
CA TYR A 197 -6.81 9.32 -1.70
C TYR A 197 -5.65 10.29 -1.40
N VAL A 198 -4.41 9.90 -1.73
CA VAL A 198 -3.24 10.73 -1.49
C VAL A 198 -3.13 11.92 -2.44
N ASP A 199 -3.60 11.80 -3.69
CA ASP A 199 -3.76 12.93 -4.62
C ASP A 199 -4.67 14.00 -4.02
N ARG A 200 -5.83 13.58 -3.50
CA ARG A 200 -6.77 14.49 -2.85
C ARG A 200 -6.18 15.11 -1.59
N LEU A 201 -5.41 14.36 -0.80
CA LEU A 201 -4.70 14.90 0.38
C LEU A 201 -3.71 15.99 -0.02
N ALA A 202 -2.89 15.75 -1.05
CA ALA A 202 -1.92 16.72 -1.53
C ALA A 202 -2.61 17.98 -2.08
N LYS A 203 -3.71 17.84 -2.81
CA LYS A 203 -4.52 18.98 -3.29
C LYS A 203 -5.16 19.77 -2.16
N ASN A 204 -5.69 19.08 -1.15
CA ASN A 204 -6.32 19.70 0.02
C ASN A 204 -5.33 20.55 0.82
N ALA A 205 -4.07 20.11 0.93
CA ALA A 205 -3.01 20.90 1.57
C ALA A 205 -2.84 22.29 0.92
N LEU A 206 -3.02 22.40 -0.39
CA LEU A 206 -2.96 23.68 -1.12
C LEU A 206 -4.28 24.46 -1.11
N GLY A 207 -5.30 23.98 -0.39
CA GLY A 207 -6.63 24.57 -0.36
C GLY A 207 -7.40 24.42 -1.68
N ILE A 208 -6.95 23.51 -2.56
CA ILE A 208 -7.66 23.19 -3.80
C ILE A 208 -8.82 22.28 -3.41
N LYS A 209 -10.06 22.79 -3.52
CA LYS A 209 -11.26 21.97 -3.35
C LYS A 209 -11.28 20.93 -4.47
N ALA A 210 -11.27 19.65 -4.07
CA ALA A 210 -11.50 18.50 -4.97
C ALA A 210 -12.92 18.53 -5.57
#